data_AF-A0A918KT89-F1
#
_entry.id   AF-A0A918KT89-F1
#
_cell.length_a   1.000
_cell.length_b   1.000
_cell.length_c   1.000
_cell.angle_alpha   90.00
_cell.angle_beta   90.00
_cell.angle_gamma   90.00
#
_symmetry.space_group_name_H-M   'P 1'
#
loop_
_entity.id
_entity.type
_entity.pdbx_description
1 polymer ?
#
loop_
_entity_poly.entity_id
_entity_poly.type
_entity_poly.pdbx_seq_one_letter_code
_entity_poly.pdbx_strand_id
1 'polypeptide(L)'
;MSVYVDPAKFPFRGYIMCHMIADSLDELHQMADLIGMERRWFQTPPKASHPHYDIPEDKRSHAISLGAVEVCSRTALHYAARLGLEWSDATGDRSRTRKFERTLIRTQRYTIQPEPSACPNL
;
A
#
# COMPACT_ATOMS: atom_id res chain seq x y z
N MET A 1 -13.47 -2.52 -3.22
CA MET A 1 -12.26 -1.92 -3.79
C MET A 1 -11.74 -1.04 -2.66
N SER A 2 -10.55 -1.39 -2.16
CA SER A 2 -10.19 -1.21 -0.74
C SER A 2 -8.82 -0.56 -0.57
N VAL A 3 -8.67 0.11 0.57
CA VAL A 3 -7.40 0.64 1.07
C VAL A 3 -6.86 -0.31 2.13
N TYR A 4 -5.55 -0.46 2.19
CA TYR A 4 -4.86 -1.36 3.08
C TYR A 4 -3.83 -0.62 3.92
N VAL A 5 -3.64 -1.08 5.15
CA VAL A 5 -2.54 -0.66 6.02
C VAL A 5 -1.80 -1.89 6.52
N ASP A 6 -0.48 -1.80 6.54
CA ASP A 6 0.38 -2.91 6.96
C ASP A 6 0.81 -2.79 8.45
N PRO A 7 1.46 -3.82 9.02
CA PRO A 7 1.89 -3.79 10.42
C PRO A 7 3.28 -3.16 10.57
N ALA A 8 3.81 -2.51 9.54
CA ALA A 8 5.16 -1.99 9.58
C ALA A 8 5.27 -0.82 10.58
N LYS A 9 6.43 -0.72 11.23
CA LYS A 9 6.70 0.26 12.27
C LYS A 9 8.03 0.93 12.00
N PHE A 10 7.99 2.08 11.32
CA PHE A 10 9.19 2.88 11.03
C PHE A 10 9.20 4.17 11.85
N PRO A 11 10.26 4.43 12.63
CA PRO A 11 10.36 5.68 13.37
C PRO A 11 10.66 6.85 12.43
N PHE A 12 9.90 7.93 12.52
CA PHE A 12 10.13 9.18 11.79
C PHE A 12 9.69 10.40 12.59
N ARG A 13 10.63 11.29 12.92
CA ARG A 13 10.36 12.57 13.63
C ARG A 13 9.47 12.43 14.88
N GLY A 14 9.65 11.36 15.65
CA GLY A 14 8.86 11.09 16.86
C GLY A 14 7.56 10.31 16.65
N TYR A 15 7.22 9.98 15.41
CA TYR A 15 6.08 9.14 15.05
C TYR A 15 6.52 7.72 14.68
N ILE A 16 5.60 6.77 14.81
CA ILE A 16 5.70 5.45 14.20
C ILE A 16 4.82 5.43 12.96
N MET A 17 5.43 5.14 11.82
CA MET A 17 4.80 5.14 10.51
C MET A 17 4.55 3.70 10.04
N CYS A 18 3.43 3.50 9.34
CA CYS A 18 3.16 2.29 8.54
C CYS A 18 2.88 2.67 7.09
N HIS A 19 2.85 1.66 6.20
CA HIS A 19 2.51 1.92 4.81
C HIS A 19 0.99 1.87 4.61
N MET A 20 0.48 2.79 3.79
CA MET A 20 -0.86 2.77 3.23
C MET A 20 -0.80 2.53 1.72
N ILE A 21 -1.61 1.58 1.26
CA ILE A 21 -1.69 1.14 -0.14
C ILE A 21 -3.17 0.95 -0.53
N ALA A 22 -3.49 0.80 -1.81
CA ALA A 22 -4.87 0.57 -2.23
C ALA A 22 -4.95 -0.30 -3.49
N ASP A 23 -6.18 -0.58 -3.91
CA ASP A 23 -6.45 -1.29 -5.16
C ASP A 23 -6.10 -0.47 -6.41
N SER A 24 -6.24 0.86 -6.35
CA SER A 24 -5.90 1.83 -7.40
C SER A 24 -5.23 3.10 -6.87
N LEU A 25 -4.59 3.88 -7.75
CA LEU A 25 -3.96 5.15 -7.35
C LEU A 25 -5.01 6.16 -6.87
N ASP A 26 -6.17 6.20 -7.54
CA ASP A 26 -7.25 7.10 -7.19
C ASP A 26 -7.81 6.82 -5.79
N GLU A 27 -7.98 5.56 -5.41
CA GLU A 27 -8.46 5.21 -4.05
C GLU A 27 -7.42 5.52 -2.98
N LEU A 28 -6.14 5.25 -3.27
CA LEU A 28 -5.05 5.60 -2.35
C LEU A 28 -5.05 7.10 -2.08
N HIS A 29 -5.22 7.87 -3.16
CA HIS A 29 -5.27 9.32 -3.14
C HIS A 29 -6.51 9.86 -2.43
N GLN A 30 -7.69 9.29 -2.67
CA GLN A 30 -8.91 9.67 -1.97
C GLN A 30 -8.81 9.41 -0.47
N MET A 31 -8.31 8.24 -0.04
CA MET A 31 -8.11 7.98 1.38
C MET A 31 -7.13 8.98 1.98
N ALA A 32 -6.00 9.24 1.31
CA ALA A 32 -5.02 10.22 1.76
C ALA A 32 -5.67 11.59 2.03
N ASP A 33 -6.54 12.06 1.14
CA ASP A 33 -7.25 13.33 1.35
C ASP A 33 -8.20 13.27 2.56
N LEU A 34 -8.96 12.17 2.71
CA LEU A 34 -9.90 11.97 3.82
C LEU A 34 -9.22 11.97 5.19
N ILE A 35 -8.03 11.35 5.30
CA ILE A 35 -7.26 11.35 6.54
C ILE A 35 -6.39 12.61 6.70
N GLY A 36 -6.39 13.53 5.73
CA GLY A 36 -5.64 14.79 5.79
C GLY A 36 -4.14 14.63 5.52
N MET A 37 -3.77 13.67 4.67
CA MET A 37 -2.42 13.53 4.12
C MET A 37 -2.25 14.40 2.87
N GLU A 38 -1.10 15.05 2.74
CA GLU A 38 -0.83 15.89 1.57
C GLU A 38 -0.30 15.09 0.38
N ARG A 39 -0.71 15.45 -0.84
CA ARG A 39 -0.25 14.81 -2.10
C ARG A 39 1.27 14.74 -2.25
N ARG A 40 2.01 15.72 -1.73
CA ARG A 40 3.49 15.74 -1.76
C ARG A 40 4.15 14.60 -0.95
N TRP A 41 3.40 13.95 -0.06
CA TRP A 41 3.87 12.80 0.72
C TRP A 41 3.65 11.46 0.00
N PHE A 42 3.03 11.48 -1.17
CA PHE A 42 2.96 10.32 -2.03
C PHE A 42 4.37 9.93 -2.49
N GLN A 43 4.76 8.69 -2.22
CA GLN A 43 6.09 8.20 -2.56
C GLN A 43 6.02 7.24 -3.73
N THR A 44 6.86 7.47 -4.74
CA THR A 44 6.92 6.65 -5.96
C THR A 44 8.37 6.26 -6.30
N PRO A 45 8.57 5.27 -7.17
CA PRO A 45 9.88 5.01 -7.75
C PRO A 45 10.46 6.24 -8.48
N PRO A 46 11.80 6.36 -8.55
CA PRO A 46 12.80 5.47 -7.97
C PRO A 46 13.07 5.69 -6.47
N LYS A 47 12.51 6.74 -5.86
CA LYS A 47 12.71 7.07 -4.44
C LYS A 47 12.12 6.03 -3.50
N ALA A 48 11.02 5.40 -3.91
CA ALA A 48 10.40 4.27 -3.23
C ALA A 48 10.41 2.99 -4.11
N SER A 49 10.18 1.84 -3.48
CA SER A 49 10.09 0.57 -4.21
C SER A 49 8.78 0.41 -5.00
N HIS A 50 7.70 1.05 -4.54
CA HIS A 50 6.36 1.07 -5.12
C HIS A 50 5.62 2.36 -4.69
N PRO A 51 4.54 2.74 -5.41
CA PRO A 51 3.64 3.81 -4.99
C PRO A 51 3.00 3.52 -3.62
N HIS A 52 3.01 4.47 -2.69
CA HIS A 52 2.35 4.38 -1.38
C HIS A 52 2.37 5.72 -0.63
N TYR A 53 1.71 5.77 0.53
CA TYR A 53 1.93 6.78 1.57
C TYR A 53 2.49 6.14 2.83
N ASP A 54 3.38 6.84 3.53
CA ASP A 54 3.70 6.54 4.93
C ASP A 54 2.75 7.35 5.80
N ILE A 55 2.00 6.69 6.68
CA ILE A 55 1.04 7.34 7.58
C ILE A 55 1.42 7.09 9.04
N PRO A 56 1.29 8.08 9.94
CA PRO A 56 1.50 7.90 11.37
C PRO A 56 0.34 7.11 12.03
N GLU A 57 0.55 6.62 13.26
CA GLU A 57 -0.40 5.74 13.98
C GLU A 57 -1.80 6.33 14.19
N ASP A 58 -1.92 7.64 14.41
CA ASP A 58 -3.21 8.35 14.51
C ASP A 58 -3.96 8.32 13.17
N LYS A 59 -3.25 8.53 12.06
CA LYS A 59 -3.80 8.47 10.70
C LYS A 59 -4.12 7.06 10.26
N ARG A 60 -3.34 6.07 10.68
CA ARG A 60 -3.64 4.64 10.52
C ARG A 60 -4.97 4.29 11.18
N SER A 61 -5.15 4.68 12.44
CA SER A 61 -6.39 4.46 13.19
C SER A 61 -7.59 5.13 12.52
N HIS A 62 -7.40 6.35 12.01
CA HIS A 62 -8.43 7.06 11.27
C HIS A 62 -8.78 6.37 9.95
N ALA A 63 -7.78 5.94 9.16
CA ALA A 63 -8.01 5.20 7.91
C ALA A 63 -8.80 3.91 8.15
N ILE A 64 -8.48 3.16 9.21
CA ILE A 64 -9.21 1.94 9.59
C ILE A 64 -10.67 2.27 9.93
N SER A 65 -10.92 3.34 10.68
CA SER A 65 -12.30 3.77 11.00
C SER A 65 -13.11 4.15 9.76
N LEU A 66 -12.45 4.53 8.66
CA LEU A 66 -13.04 4.84 7.36
C LEU A 66 -13.11 3.62 6.42
N GLY A 67 -12.75 2.42 6.90
CA GLY A 67 -12.86 1.17 6.13
C GLY A 67 -11.57 0.69 5.49
N ALA A 68 -10.40 1.26 5.83
CA ALA A 68 -9.13 0.63 5.47
C ALA A 68 -8.98 -0.72 6.17
N VAL A 69 -8.45 -1.71 5.46
CA VAL A 69 -8.29 -3.08 5.93
C VAL A 69 -6.86 -3.28 6.42
N GLU A 70 -6.72 -3.75 7.66
CA GLU A 70 -5.43 -4.18 8.20
C GLU A 70 -5.02 -5.50 7.55
N VAL A 71 -3.80 -5.56 7.00
CA VAL A 71 -3.30 -6.73 6.29
C VAL A 71 -1.88 -7.07 6.73
N CYS A 72 -1.46 -8.32 6.54
CA CYS A 72 -0.07 -8.69 6.77
C CYS A 72 0.85 -8.13 5.67
N SER A 73 2.16 -8.04 5.96
CA SER A 73 3.14 -7.46 5.01
C SER A 73 3.18 -8.16 3.65
N ARG A 74 2.83 -9.45 3.56
CA ARG A 74 2.79 -10.18 2.28
C ARG A 74 1.60 -9.79 1.41
N THR A 75 0.45 -9.58 2.02
CA THR A 75 -0.75 -9.05 1.37
C THR A 75 -0.53 -7.61 0.95
N ALA A 76 0.01 -6.76 1.83
CA ALA A 76 0.39 -5.38 1.49
C ALA A 76 1.33 -5.33 0.27
N LEU A 77 2.35 -6.20 0.23
CA LEU A 77 3.27 -6.28 -0.91
C LEU A 77 2.57 -6.69 -2.21
N HIS A 78 1.56 -7.56 -2.15
CA HIS A 78 0.76 -7.92 -3.33
C HIS A 78 0.04 -6.70 -3.90
N TYR A 79 -0.72 -5.99 -3.07
CA TYR A 79 -1.46 -4.80 -3.51
C TYR A 79 -0.54 -3.65 -3.90
N ALA A 80 0.60 -3.47 -3.22
CA ALA A 80 1.63 -2.53 -3.62
C ALA A 80 2.24 -2.83 -5.00
N ALA A 81 2.42 -4.11 -5.35
CA ALA A 81 2.86 -4.48 -6.68
C ALA A 81 1.77 -4.21 -7.73
N ARG A 82 0.49 -4.41 -7.38
CA ARG A 82 -0.62 -4.12 -8.30
C ARG A 82 -0.72 -2.63 -8.58
N LEU A 83 -0.68 -1.81 -7.53
CA LEU A 83 -0.63 -0.36 -7.64
C LEU A 83 0.61 0.11 -8.41
N GLY A 84 1.74 -0.57 -8.20
CA GLY A 84 2.97 -0.36 -8.94
C GLY A 84 2.81 -0.58 -10.45
N LEU A 85 1.99 -1.55 -10.89
CA LEU A 85 1.71 -1.74 -12.31
C LEU A 85 1.00 -0.53 -12.91
N GLU A 86 -0.11 -0.11 -12.29
CA GLU A 86 -0.87 1.07 -12.73
C GLU A 86 0.02 2.31 -12.85
N TRP A 87 0.84 2.57 -11.82
CA TRP A 87 1.80 3.67 -11.85
C TRP A 87 2.87 3.50 -12.95
N SER A 88 3.41 2.30 -13.12
CA SER A 88 4.47 2.07 -14.12
C SER A 88 3.95 2.13 -15.55
N ASP A 89 2.70 1.77 -15.78
CA ASP A 89 2.01 1.91 -17.06
C ASP A 89 1.80 3.39 -17.38
N ALA A 90 1.25 4.15 -16.43
CA ALA A 90 1.04 5.60 -16.56
C ALA A 90 2.35 6.38 -16.81
N THR A 91 3.49 5.89 -16.32
CA THR A 91 4.81 6.53 -16.50
C THR A 91 5.63 5.95 -17.64
N GLY A 92 5.20 4.84 -18.26
CA GLY A 92 5.95 4.14 -19.30
C GLY A 92 7.21 3.40 -18.83
N ASP A 93 7.39 3.16 -17.52
CA ASP A 93 8.55 2.46 -16.98
C ASP A 93 8.41 0.92 -17.15
N ARG A 94 8.83 0.45 -18.32
CA ARG A 94 8.80 -0.98 -18.68
C ARG A 94 9.67 -1.89 -17.80
N SER A 95 10.70 -1.34 -17.15
CA SER A 95 11.56 -2.12 -16.25
C SER A 95 10.82 -2.39 -14.94
N ARG A 96 10.16 -1.35 -14.41
CA ARG A 96 9.32 -1.46 -13.22
C ARG A 96 8.07 -2.29 -13.48
N THR A 97 7.44 -2.16 -14.65
CA THR A 97 6.32 -3.02 -15.07
C THR A 97 6.67 -4.50 -14.86
N ARG A 98 7.76 -4.97 -15.49
CA ARG A 98 8.22 -6.38 -15.34
C ARG A 98 8.55 -6.76 -13.91
N LYS A 99 9.12 -5.84 -13.12
CA LYS A 99 9.41 -6.09 -11.70
C LYS A 99 8.12 -6.31 -10.89
N PHE A 100 7.09 -5.51 -11.15
CA PHE A 100 5.81 -5.62 -10.46
C PHE A 100 5.04 -6.87 -10.89
N GLU A 101 5.02 -7.21 -12.18
CA GLU A 101 4.45 -8.47 -12.69
C GLU A 101 5.03 -9.69 -11.97
N ARG A 102 6.37 -9.78 -11.90
CA ARG A 102 7.05 -10.87 -11.16
C ARG A 102 6.66 -10.90 -9.68
N THR A 103 6.47 -9.73 -9.08
CA THR A 103 6.09 -9.64 -7.67
C THR A 103 4.66 -10.15 -7.47
N LEU A 104 3.72 -9.77 -8.34
CA LEU A 104 2.34 -10.25 -8.29
C LEU A 104 2.24 -11.77 -8.43
N ILE A 105 2.96 -12.36 -9.39
CA ILE A 105 2.99 -13.82 -9.56
C ILE A 105 3.46 -14.50 -8.26
N ARG A 106 4.52 -13.97 -7.64
CA ARG A 106 5.07 -14.53 -6.39
C ARG A 106 4.14 -14.35 -5.19
N THR A 107 3.32 -13.30 -5.18
CA THR A 107 2.47 -12.94 -4.03
C THR A 107 0.98 -13.24 -4.24
N GLN A 108 0.57 -13.81 -5.38
CA GLN A 108 -0.83 -14.07 -5.72
C GLN A 108 -1.62 -14.84 -4.66
N ARG A 109 -0.94 -15.73 -3.91
CA ARG A 109 -1.52 -16.51 -2.81
C ARG A 109 -1.89 -15.68 -1.57
N TYR A 110 -1.44 -14.44 -1.49
CA TYR A 110 -1.69 -13.51 -0.38
C TYR A 110 -2.72 -12.45 -0.73
N THR A 111 -3.44 -12.63 -1.83
CA THR A 111 -4.68 -11.89 -2.09
C THR A 111 -5.63 -12.09 -0.92
N ILE A 112 -6.43 -11.08 -0.59
CA ILE A 112 -7.48 -11.23 0.42
C ILE A 112 -8.51 -12.21 -0.16
N GLN A 113 -8.40 -13.48 0.23
CA GLN A 113 -9.44 -14.49 0.07
C GLN A 113 -10.55 -14.21 1.11
N PRO A 114 -11.79 -14.68 0.91
CA PRO A 114 -12.84 -14.53 1.92
C PRO A 114 -12.58 -15.28 3.25
N GLU A 115 -11.49 -16.08 3.34
CA GLU A 115 -11.15 -16.89 4.50
C GLU A 115 -9.88 -16.38 5.22
N PRO A 116 -9.91 -16.20 6.56
CA PRO A 116 -8.89 -15.48 7.34
C PRO A 116 -7.54 -16.22 7.55
N SER A 117 -7.27 -17.31 6.84
CA SER A 117 -6.14 -18.21 7.14
C SER A 117 -4.83 -17.93 6.38
N ALA A 118 -4.78 -16.92 5.50
CA ALA A 118 -3.66 -16.73 4.56
C ALA A 118 -2.44 -15.94 5.11
N CYS A 119 -2.51 -15.41 6.34
CA CYS A 119 -1.46 -14.58 6.93
C CYS A 119 -1.07 -15.10 8.34
N PRO A 120 0.01 -15.87 8.49
CA PRO A 120 0.60 -16.09 9.81
C PRO A 120 1.28 -14.78 10.24
N ASN A 121 0.90 -14.25 11.41
CA ASN A 121 1.46 -13.04 12.05
C ASN A 121 0.86 -11.69 11.59
N LEU A 122 -0.43 -11.49 11.86
CA LEU A 122 -0.90 -10.15 12.23
C LEU A 122 -0.40 -9.82 13.66
#